data_AF-A0A367LZP6-F1
#
_entry.id   AF-A0A367LZP6-F1
#
_cell.length_a   1.000
_cell.length_b   1.000
_cell.length_c   1.000
_cell.angle_alpha   90.00
_cell.angle_beta   90.00
_cell.angle_gamma   90.00
#
_symmetry.space_group_name_H-M   'P 1'
#
loop_
_entity.id
_entity.type
_entity.pdbx_description
1 polymer ?
#
loop_
_entity_poly.entity_id
_entity_poly.type
_entity_poly.pdbx_seq_one_letter_code
_entity_poly.pdbx_strand_id
1 'polypeptide(L)'
;MSRGWLLLFGLIGASLIPLVLGGSDMFPRLRAFPLDSLLLMFGMIVVCWFINGLRLRLLLAGRAGKLGQLQSVGIIMASEFAFCATPGGSGGPLTLMALLARRGLRPAQTSAVFAVDQLADLTFFLCALGAIL
;
A
#
# COMPACT_ATOMS: atom_id res chain seq x y z
N MET A 1 -6.00 29.35 -9.15
CA MET A 1 -6.18 28.73 -7.82
C MET A 1 -4.99 27.82 -7.56
N SER A 2 -4.10 28.16 -6.62
CA SER A 2 -2.91 27.34 -6.36
C SER A 2 -3.32 25.95 -5.85
N ARG A 3 -2.66 24.89 -6.33
CA ARG A 3 -2.91 23.49 -5.96
C ARG A 3 -2.95 23.28 -4.43
N GLY A 4 -2.23 24.11 -3.67
CA GLY A 4 -2.25 24.10 -2.21
C GLY A 4 -3.63 24.41 -1.60
N TRP A 5 -4.42 25.29 -2.22
CA TRP A 5 -5.77 25.62 -1.71
C TRP A 5 -6.75 24.46 -1.90
N LEU A 6 -6.67 23.75 -3.03
CA LEU A 6 -7.50 22.56 -3.28
C LEU A 6 -7.19 21.44 -2.28
N LEU A 7 -5.90 21.23 -1.97
CA LEU A 7 -5.47 20.27 -0.95
C LEU A 7 -5.97 20.69 0.44
N LEU A 8 -5.87 21.98 0.77
CA LEU A 8 -6.34 22.50 2.06
C LEU A 8 -7.84 22.30 2.24
N PHE A 9 -8.66 22.67 1.23
CA PHE A 9 -10.10 22.44 1.25
C PHE A 9 -10.47 20.96 1.31
N GLY A 10 -9.73 20.10 0.60
CA GLY A 10 -9.90 18.64 0.68
C GLY A 10 -9.61 18.09 2.08
N LEU A 11 -8.52 18.52 2.70
CA LEU A 11 -8.16 18.15 4.08
C LEU A 11 -9.19 18.63 5.09
N ILE A 12 -9.65 19.87 4.95
CA ILE A 12 -10.68 20.45 5.82
C ILE A 12 -11.98 19.67 5.67
N GLY A 13 -12.44 19.40 4.44
CA GLY A 13 -13.65 18.62 4.17
C GLY A 13 -13.55 17.19 4.71
N ALA A 14 -12.44 16.51 4.47
CA ALA A 14 -12.20 15.15 4.98
C ALA A 14 -12.17 15.09 6.51
N SER A 15 -11.69 16.13 7.17
CA SER A 15 -11.62 16.22 8.64
C SER A 15 -12.95 16.64 9.28
N LEU A 16 -13.75 17.45 8.58
CA LEU A 16 -15.07 17.90 9.05
C LEU A 16 -16.10 16.77 9.08
N ILE A 17 -16.04 15.82 8.14
CA ILE A 17 -16.97 14.70 8.08
C ILE A 17 -16.95 13.86 9.39
N PRO A 18 -15.80 13.36 9.87
CA PRO A 18 -15.71 12.70 11.18
C PRO A 18 -16.15 13.58 12.35
N LEU A 19 -15.82 14.88 12.33
CA LEU A 19 -16.13 15.79 13.42
C LEU A 19 -17.65 16.04 13.56
N VAL A 20 -18.36 16.15 12.43
CA VAL A 20 -19.83 16.31 12.40
C VAL A 20 -20.54 15.00 12.79
N LEU A 21 -19.95 13.85 12.48
CA LEU A 21 -20.50 12.52 12.80
C LEU A 21 -20.19 12.01 14.22
N GLY A 22 -19.73 12.88 15.13
CA GLY A 22 -19.46 12.51 16.53
C GLY A 22 -18.02 12.07 16.82
N GLY A 23 -17.07 12.43 15.97
CA GLY A 23 -15.64 12.11 16.14
C GLY A 23 -14.97 12.74 17.37
N SER A 24 -15.65 13.64 18.09
CA SER A 24 -15.15 14.17 19.37
C SER A 24 -14.92 13.07 20.41
N ASP A 25 -15.75 12.03 20.41
CA ASP A 25 -15.61 10.87 21.31
C ASP A 25 -14.47 9.93 20.90
N MET A 26 -13.86 10.17 19.73
CA MET A 26 -12.73 9.39 19.22
C MET A 26 -11.41 9.80 19.89
N PHE A 27 -11.27 11.07 20.30
CA PHE A 27 -10.05 11.55 20.95
C PHE A 27 -9.74 10.87 22.30
N PRO A 28 -10.72 10.71 23.23
CA PRO A 28 -10.49 9.94 24.45
C PRO A 28 -10.13 8.47 24.17
N ARG A 29 -10.75 7.84 23.16
CA ARG A 29 -10.46 6.46 22.75
C ARG A 29 -9.06 6.31 22.16
N LEU A 30 -8.60 7.28 21.37
CA LEU A 30 -7.23 7.33 20.85
C LEU A 30 -6.20 7.43 21.97
N ARG A 31 -6.47 8.22 23.02
CA ARG A 31 -5.58 8.32 24.19
C ARG A 31 -5.54 7.04 25.01
N ALA A 32 -6.65 6.32 25.08
CA ALA A 32 -6.74 5.04 25.77
C ALA A 32 -6.25 3.85 24.91
N PHE A 33 -5.82 4.08 23.67
CA PHE A 33 -5.45 3.00 22.77
C PHE A 33 -4.15 2.32 23.24
N PRO A 34 -4.16 0.99 23.42
CA PRO A 34 -2.99 0.24 23.86
C PRO A 34 -1.80 0.39 22.89
N LEU A 35 -0.68 0.90 23.38
CA LEU A 35 0.53 1.12 22.57
C LEU A 35 1.17 -0.21 22.13
N ASP A 36 1.03 -1.25 22.94
CA ASP A 36 1.40 -2.63 22.61
C ASP A 36 0.64 -3.15 21.39
N SER A 37 -0.67 -2.92 21.31
CA SER A 37 -1.48 -3.27 20.14
C SER A 37 -1.05 -2.47 18.91
N LEU A 38 -0.76 -1.18 19.07
CA LEU A 38 -0.25 -0.34 17.97
C LEU A 38 1.07 -0.88 17.42
N LEU A 39 2.00 -1.22 18.31
CA LEU A 39 3.31 -1.78 17.94
C LEU A 39 3.16 -3.15 17.28
N LEU A 40 2.24 -4.00 17.75
CA LEU A 40 1.93 -5.28 17.13
C LEU A 40 1.45 -5.09 15.68
N MET A 41 0.45 -4.22 15.48
CA MET A 41 -0.09 -3.91 14.15
C MET A 41 0.99 -3.33 13.23
N PHE A 42 1.80 -2.40 13.73
CA PHE A 42 2.92 -1.86 12.98
C PHE A 42 3.95 -2.93 12.62
N GLY A 43 4.28 -3.82 13.56
CA GLY A 43 5.16 -4.96 13.33
C GLY A 43 4.63 -5.89 12.23
N MET A 44 3.32 -6.17 12.21
CA MET A 44 2.68 -6.95 11.15
C MET A 44 2.83 -6.27 9.77
N ILE A 45 2.66 -4.95 9.70
CA ILE A 45 2.85 -4.17 8.46
C ILE A 45 4.31 -4.28 7.99
N VAL A 46 5.27 -4.11 8.89
CA VAL A 46 6.70 -4.25 8.56
C VAL A 46 7.01 -5.64 8.03
N VAL A 47 6.55 -6.70 8.72
CA VAL A 47 6.72 -8.09 8.27
C VAL A 47 6.09 -8.30 6.89
N CYS A 48 4.89 -7.77 6.67
CA CYS A 48 4.20 -7.81 5.39
C CYS A 48 5.05 -7.18 4.27
N TRP A 49 5.64 -6.00 4.49
CA TRP A 49 6.53 -5.37 3.52
C TRP A 49 7.76 -6.23 3.20
N PHE A 50 8.35 -6.90 4.19
CA PHE A 50 9.48 -7.81 3.96
C PHE A 50 9.08 -9.02 3.13
N ILE A 51 7.92 -9.64 3.43
CA ILE A 51 7.40 -10.79 2.69
C ILE A 51 7.06 -10.39 1.24
N ASN A 52 6.35 -9.28 1.05
CA ASN A 52 6.01 -8.78 -0.28
C ASN A 52 7.26 -8.34 -1.05
N GLY A 53 8.27 -7.80 -0.36
CA GLY A 53 9.57 -7.52 -0.96
C GLY A 53 10.27 -8.79 -1.47
N LEU A 54 10.16 -9.90 -0.74
CA LEU A 54 10.66 -11.21 -1.19
C LEU A 54 9.84 -11.74 -2.37
N ARG A 55 8.50 -11.68 -2.29
CA ARG A 55 7.58 -12.06 -3.39
C ARG A 55 7.94 -11.33 -4.68
N LEU A 56 8.12 -10.01 -4.61
CA LEU A 56 8.51 -9.20 -5.76
C LEU A 56 9.83 -9.66 -6.38
N ARG A 57 10.82 -10.02 -5.56
CA ARG A 57 12.11 -10.55 -6.07
C ARG A 57 11.95 -11.89 -6.78
N LEU A 58 11.11 -12.77 -6.24
CA LEU A 58 10.80 -14.07 -6.85
C LEU A 58 10.10 -13.87 -8.19
N LEU A 59 9.09 -12.98 -8.25
CA LEU A 59 8.37 -12.65 -9.49
C LEU A 59 9.28 -12.02 -10.55
N LEU A 60 10.24 -11.20 -10.12
CA LEU A 60 11.21 -10.60 -11.04
C LEU A 60 12.27 -11.60 -11.50
N ALA A 61 12.50 -12.71 -10.80
CA ALA A 61 13.39 -13.82 -11.19
C ALA A 61 14.76 -13.37 -11.75
N GLY A 62 15.35 -12.31 -11.19
CA GLY A 62 16.63 -11.73 -11.65
C GLY A 62 16.55 -10.82 -12.89
N ARG A 63 15.38 -10.68 -13.52
CA ARG A 63 15.14 -9.82 -14.71
C ARG A 63 15.30 -8.32 -14.42
N ALA A 64 15.25 -7.93 -13.15
CA ALA A 64 15.42 -6.55 -12.69
C ALA A 64 16.87 -6.18 -12.30
N GLY A 65 17.85 -7.02 -12.65
CA GLY A 65 19.24 -6.88 -12.21
C GLY A 65 19.44 -7.23 -10.73
N LYS A 66 20.50 -6.67 -10.11
CA LYS A 66 20.84 -6.89 -8.69
C LYS A 66 19.88 -6.15 -7.76
N LEU A 67 18.66 -6.66 -7.63
CA LEU A 67 17.66 -6.14 -6.71
C LEU A 67 17.87 -6.74 -5.31
N GLY A 68 18.37 -5.92 -4.38
CA GLY A 68 18.55 -6.33 -2.98
C GLY A 68 17.23 -6.37 -2.20
N GLN A 69 17.18 -7.09 -1.07
CA GLN A 69 15.96 -7.23 -0.27
C GLN A 69 15.43 -5.88 0.20
N LEU A 70 16.32 -5.05 0.75
CA LEU A 70 15.96 -3.73 1.27
C LEU A 70 15.44 -2.79 0.16
N GLN A 71 15.97 -2.94 -1.05
CA GLN A 71 15.52 -2.17 -2.21
C GLN A 71 14.14 -2.59 -2.69
N SER A 72 13.80 -3.88 -2.60
CA SER A 72 12.46 -4.38 -2.90
C SER A 72 11.45 -3.93 -1.85
N VAL A 73 11.81 -4.00 -0.56
CA VAL A 73 10.98 -3.48 0.53
C VAL A 73 10.70 -2.00 0.33
N GLY A 74 11.70 -1.21 -0.07
CA GLY A 74 11.50 0.22 -0.38
C GLY A 74 10.53 0.47 -1.55
N ILE A 75 10.53 -0.39 -2.58
CA ILE A 75 9.54 -0.30 -3.68
C ILE A 75 8.13 -0.59 -3.16
N ILE A 76 7.98 -1.68 -2.39
CA ILE A 76 6.69 -2.06 -1.81
C ILE A 76 6.17 -0.95 -0.91
N MET A 77 7.00 -0.46 0.01
CA MET A 77 6.66 0.64 0.92
C MET A 77 6.18 1.87 0.14
N ALA A 78 6.94 2.34 -0.87
CA ALA A 78 6.53 3.49 -1.67
C ALA A 78 5.20 3.25 -2.41
N SER A 79 4.97 2.04 -2.89
CA SER A 79 3.73 1.66 -3.59
C SER A 79 2.54 1.62 -2.63
N GLU A 80 2.69 1.07 -1.44
CA GLU A 80 1.66 1.05 -0.38
C GLU A 80 1.29 2.47 0.08
N PHE A 81 2.28 3.34 0.27
CA PHE A 81 2.00 4.74 0.60
C PHE A 81 1.23 5.46 -0.52
N ALA A 82 1.60 5.21 -1.78
CA ALA A 82 0.87 5.75 -2.92
C ALA A 82 -0.54 5.16 -3.04
N PHE A 83 -0.73 3.89 -2.70
CA PHE A 83 -2.02 3.23 -2.63
C PHE A 83 -2.91 3.92 -1.58
N CYS A 84 -2.44 4.06 -0.34
CA CYS A 84 -3.22 4.71 0.73
C CYS A 84 -3.49 6.19 0.47
N ALA A 85 -2.63 6.88 -0.28
CA ALA A 85 -2.78 8.31 -0.56
C ALA A 85 -3.69 8.62 -1.77
N THR A 86 -4.08 7.62 -2.58
CA THR A 86 -4.82 7.84 -3.82
C THR A 86 -6.24 7.26 -3.75
N PRO A 87 -7.24 7.93 -4.36
CA PRO A 87 -8.59 7.39 -4.41
C PRO A 87 -8.60 6.05 -5.15
N GLY A 88 -9.23 5.06 -4.52
CA GLY A 88 -9.32 3.69 -5.03
C GLY A 88 -7.97 2.95 -5.11
N GLY A 89 -6.90 3.44 -4.47
CA GLY A 89 -5.61 2.76 -4.45
C GLY A 89 -4.81 2.82 -5.76
N SER A 90 -5.28 3.60 -6.74
CA SER A 90 -4.72 3.66 -8.10
C SER A 90 -3.24 4.04 -8.18
N GLY A 91 -2.72 4.76 -7.18
CA GLY A 91 -1.32 5.17 -7.08
C GLY A 91 -0.35 4.04 -6.78
N GLY A 92 -0.80 2.95 -6.15
CA GLY A 92 0.06 1.81 -5.82
C GLY A 92 0.64 1.12 -7.07
N PRO A 93 -0.21 0.64 -7.99
CA PRO A 93 0.24 0.00 -9.23
C PRO A 93 1.12 0.93 -10.08
N LEU A 94 0.74 2.21 -10.18
CA LEU A 94 1.50 3.20 -10.95
C LEU A 94 2.89 3.46 -10.35
N THR A 95 2.99 3.52 -9.02
CA THR A 95 4.26 3.72 -8.33
C THR A 95 5.17 2.52 -8.48
N LEU A 96 4.63 1.31 -8.32
CA LEU A 96 5.35 0.06 -8.56
C LEU A 96 5.94 0.01 -9.98
N MET A 97 5.09 0.23 -10.99
CA MET A 97 5.51 0.21 -12.40
C MET A 97 6.54 1.30 -12.70
N ALA A 98 6.35 2.52 -12.19
CA ALA A 98 7.28 3.61 -12.40
C ALA A 98 8.66 3.34 -11.76
N LEU A 99 8.70 2.80 -10.54
CA LEU A 99 9.96 2.47 -9.86
C LEU A 99 10.69 1.31 -10.52
N LEU A 100 9.96 0.31 -11.03
CA LEU A 100 10.54 -0.80 -11.79
C LEU A 100 11.02 -0.35 -13.19
N ALA A 101 10.29 0.55 -13.86
CA ALA A 101 10.71 1.12 -15.14
C ALA A 101 12.01 1.94 -15.02
N ARG A 102 12.19 2.67 -13.91
CA ARG A 102 13.46 3.36 -13.58
C ARG A 102 14.65 2.40 -13.41
N ARG A 103 14.38 1.11 -13.20
CA ARG A 103 15.40 0.04 -13.15
C ARG A 103 15.60 -0.67 -14.49
N GLY A 104 15.02 -0.18 -15.57
CA GLY A 104 15.22 -0.69 -16.94
C GLY A 104 14.27 -1.82 -17.34
N LEU A 105 13.28 -2.16 -16.50
CA LEU A 105 12.25 -3.13 -16.87
C LEU A 105 11.29 -2.53 -17.90
N ARG A 106 10.91 -3.34 -18.89
CA ARG A 106 9.93 -2.93 -19.90
C ARG A 106 8.55 -2.76 -19.25
N PRO A 107 7.73 -1.78 -19.68
CA PRO A 107 6.37 -1.59 -19.15
C PRO A 107 5.51 -2.86 -19.20
N ALA A 108 5.67 -3.69 -20.24
CA ALA A 108 4.97 -4.97 -20.37
C ALA A 108 5.37 -6.00 -19.30
N GLN A 109 6.62 -5.97 -18.83
CA GLN A 109 7.09 -6.86 -17.77
C GLN A 109 6.60 -6.39 -16.40
N THR A 110 6.61 -5.07 -16.16
CA THR A 110 6.13 -4.51 -14.90
C THR A 110 4.63 -4.67 -14.74
N SER A 111 3.85 -4.54 -15.82
CA SER A 111 2.41 -4.78 -15.80
C SER A 111 2.08 -6.26 -15.64
N ALA A 112 2.85 -7.17 -16.24
CA ALA A 112 2.68 -8.61 -16.06
C ALA A 112 2.95 -9.04 -14.61
N VAL A 113 4.03 -8.54 -13.99
CA VAL A 113 4.33 -8.81 -12.58
C VAL A 113 3.20 -8.33 -11.68
N PHE A 114 2.69 -7.12 -11.91
CA PHE A 114 1.56 -6.59 -11.16
C PHE A 114 0.27 -7.41 -11.37
N ALA A 115 -0.04 -7.80 -12.61
CA ALA A 115 -1.22 -8.60 -12.90
C ALA A 115 -1.18 -9.98 -12.20
N VAL A 116 -0.01 -10.63 -12.20
CA VAL A 116 0.18 -11.90 -11.49
C VAL A 116 0.00 -11.72 -9.98
N ASP A 117 0.53 -10.65 -9.40
CA ASP A 117 0.36 -10.34 -7.98
C ASP A 117 -1.12 -10.12 -7.64
N GLN A 118 -1.84 -9.33 -8.45
CA GLN A 118 -3.27 -9.08 -8.24
C GLN A 118 -4.12 -10.33 -8.40
N LEU A 119 -3.80 -11.19 -9.38
CA LEU A 119 -4.48 -12.47 -9.58
C LEU A 119 -4.24 -13.42 -8.41
N ALA A 120 -3.02 -13.43 -7.85
CA ALA A 120 -2.71 -14.23 -6.67
C ALA A 120 -3.56 -13.78 -5.47
N ASP A 121 -3.68 -12.47 -5.26
CA ASP A 121 -4.48 -11.92 -4.18
C ASP A 121 -5.98 -12.19 -4.38
N LEU A 122 -6.51 -12.01 -5.60
CA LEU A 122 -7.90 -12.34 -5.91
C LEU A 122 -8.19 -13.82 -5.73
N THR A 123 -7.26 -14.69 -6.14
CA THR A 123 -7.36 -16.14 -5.94
C THR A 123 -7.40 -16.49 -4.46
N PHE A 124 -6.51 -15.88 -3.66
CA PHE A 124 -6.51 -16.05 -2.21
C PHE A 124 -7.84 -15.63 -1.59
N PHE A 125 -8.35 -14.44 -1.93
CA PHE A 125 -9.63 -13.97 -1.40
C PHE A 125 -10.81 -14.84 -1.86
N LEU A 126 -10.80 -15.34 -3.09
CA LEU A 126 -11.82 -16.27 -3.59
C LEU A 126 -11.80 -17.59 -2.80
N CYS A 127 -10.63 -18.17 -2.57
CA CYS A 127 -10.48 -19.38 -1.76
C CYS A 127 -10.88 -19.14 -0.30
N ALA A 128 -10.49 -18.01 0.29
CA ALA A 128 -10.87 -17.64 1.65
C ALA A 128 -12.38 -17.47 1.78
N LEU A 129 -13.04 -16.84 0.80
CA LEU A 129 -14.49 -16.71 0.75
C LEU A 129 -15.17 -18.07 0.66
N GLY A 130 -14.68 -18.96 -0.22
CA GLY A 130 -15.20 -20.32 -0.36
C GLY A 130 -14.99 -21.20 0.87
N ALA A 131 -14.00 -20.91 1.71
CA ALA A 131 -13.79 -21.62 2.99
C ALA A 131 -14.70 -21.14 4.12
N ILE A 132 -15.26 -19.93 3.99
CA ILE A 132 -16.15 -19.33 5.00
C ILE A 132 -17.63 -19.64 4.69
N LEU A 133 -17.98 -19.80 3.41
CA LEU A 133 -19.31 -20.21 2.94
C LEU A 133 -19.59 -21.70 3.18
#